data_AF-A0A5B8K8Y8-F1
#
_entry.id   AF-A0A5B8K8Y8-F1
#
_cell.length_a   1.000
_cell.length_b   1.000
_cell.length_c   1.000
_cell.angle_alpha   90.00
_cell.angle_beta   90.00
_cell.angle_gamma   90.00
#
_symmetry.space_group_name_H-M   'P 1'
#
loop_
_entity.id
_entity.type
_entity.pdbx_description
1 polymer ?
#
loop_
_entity_poly.entity_id
_entity_poly.type
_entity_poly.pdbx_seq_one_letter_code
_entity_poly.pdbx_strand_id
1 'polypeptide(L)' 'MPQSGMRQSAGQPAGVQHWEVTYLDTECGRVRTESFDDAAAAERFASRRVRDEDGWAIVDAVRPRVGRAAA' A
#
# COMPACT_ATOMS: atom_id res chain seq x y z
N MET A 1 25.80 22.92 -15.18
CA MET A 1 25.21 22.14 -14.06
C MET A 1 23.78 22.60 -13.86
N PRO A 2 22.78 21.73 -14.06
CA PRO A 2 21.48 21.86 -13.39
C PRO A 2 21.16 20.62 -12.52
N GLN A 3 20.57 20.87 -11.35
CA GLN A 3 20.10 19.84 -10.41
C GLN A 3 18.95 19.05 -11.02
N SER A 4 19.18 17.78 -11.36
CA SER A 4 18.12 16.82 -11.69
C SER A 4 17.75 16.04 -10.45
N GLY A 5 16.70 16.49 -9.77
CA GLY A 5 15.93 15.67 -8.84
C GLY A 5 15.26 14.54 -9.61
N MET A 6 15.92 13.39 -9.73
CA MET A 6 15.31 12.15 -10.20
C MET A 6 15.27 11.17 -9.03
N ARG A 7 14.31 11.40 -8.12
CA ARG A 7 13.92 10.43 -7.09
C ARG A 7 12.64 9.72 -7.51
N GLN A 8 12.60 9.20 -8.73
CA GLN A 8 11.56 8.32 -9.27
C GLN A 8 12.31 7.46 -10.31
N SER A 9 12.34 6.13 -10.25
CA SER A 9 11.25 5.23 -9.93
C SER A 9 11.86 3.96 -9.36
N ALA A 10 11.54 3.61 -8.11
CA ALA A 10 11.62 2.20 -7.72
C ALA A 10 10.72 1.46 -8.72
N GLY A 11 11.31 0.54 -9.48
CA GLY A 11 10.66 -0.12 -10.60
C GLY A 11 9.27 -0.57 -10.19
N GLN A 12 8.25 0.03 -10.81
CA GLN A 12 6.87 -0.43 -10.67
C GLN A 12 6.89 -1.90 -11.11
N PRO A 13 6.59 -2.88 -10.23
CA PRO A 13 6.47 -4.25 -10.69
C PRO A 13 5.31 -4.28 -11.69
N ALA A 14 5.66 -4.38 -12.96
CA ALA A 14 4.70 -4.60 -14.02
C ALA A 14 4.15 -6.00 -13.85
N GLY A 15 2.95 -6.09 -13.28
CA GLY A 15 2.12 -7.29 -13.31
C GLY A 15 2.06 -8.03 -11.98
N VAL A 16 1.19 -7.56 -11.09
CA VAL A 16 0.04 -8.29 -10.52
C VAL A 16 -0.75 -7.29 -9.66
N GLN A 17 -2.07 -7.45 -9.58
CA GLN A 17 -2.88 -6.68 -8.63
C GLN A 17 -2.44 -7.08 -7.22
N HIS A 18 -2.09 -6.10 -6.39
CA HIS A 18 -1.75 -6.30 -4.99
C HIS A 18 -2.63 -5.40 -4.12
N TRP A 19 -2.67 -5.68 -2.83
CA TRP A 19 -3.45 -4.98 -1.83
C TRP A 19 -2.51 -4.35 -0.83
N GLU A 20 -2.70 -3.07 -0.53
CA GLU A 20 -1.97 -2.38 0.52
C GLU A 20 -2.90 -2.19 1.71
N VAL A 21 -2.44 -2.53 2.91
CA VAL A 21 -3.15 -2.25 4.15
C VAL A 21 -2.41 -1.16 4.90
N THR A 22 -3.02 0.01 4.96
CA THR A 22 -2.53 1.14 5.77
C THR A 22 -3.26 1.14 7.10
N TYR A 23 -2.53 1.05 8.21
CA TYR A 23 -3.10 0.94 9.55
C TYR A 23 -2.39 1.83 10.56
N LEU A 24 -3.11 2.23 11.61
CA LEU A 24 -2.52 2.85 12.79
C LEU A 24 -1.97 1.77 13.71
N ASP A 25 -0.66 1.80 13.92
CA ASP A 25 0.00 1.02 14.95
C ASP A 25 -0.19 1.75 16.29
N THR A 26 -1.13 1.28 17.11
CA THR A 26 -1.46 1.91 18.40
C THR A 26 -0.36 1.72 19.44
N GLU A 27 0.51 0.71 19.26
CA GLU A 27 1.70 0.48 20.10
C GLU A 27 2.77 1.57 19.90
N CYS A 28 2.97 2.05 18.66
CA CYS A 28 3.96 3.06 18.33
C CYS A 28 3.36 4.46 18.04
N GLY A 29 2.04 4.55 17.87
CA GLY A 29 1.31 5.75 17.43
C GLY A 29 1.64 6.15 16.00
N ARG A 30 2.00 5.20 15.13
CA ARG A 30 2.47 5.48 13.76
C ARG A 30 1.62 4.77 12.71
N VAL A 31 1.42 5.44 11.60
CA VAL A 31 0.79 4.82 10.43
C VAL A 31 1.82 3.95 9.71
N ARG A 32 1.46 2.70 9.43
CA ARG A 32 2.27 1.75 8.65
C ARG A 32 1.47 1.22 7.47
N THR A 33 2.17 0.92 6.39
CA THR A 33 1.61 0.33 5.18
C THR A 33 2.29 -1.02 4.94
N GLU A 34 1.48 -2.06 4.74
CA GLU A 34 1.92 -3.42 4.38
C GLU A 34 1.28 -3.84 3.07
N SER A 35 2.07 -4.43 2.17
CA SER A 35 1.60 -4.93 0.88
C SER A 35 1.34 -6.44 0.92
N PHE A 36 0.24 -6.86 0.34
CA PHE A 36 -0.23 -8.25 0.26
C PHE A 36 -0.59 -8.59 -1.17
N ASP A 37 -0.31 -9.83 -1.60
CA ASP A 37 -0.71 -10.34 -2.91
C ASP A 37 -2.11 -10.99 -2.91
N ASP A 38 -2.82 -10.98 -1.77
CA ASP A 38 -4.13 -11.60 -1.61
C ASP A 38 -5.10 -10.70 -0.83
N ALA A 39 -6.31 -10.53 -1.37
CA ALA A 39 -7.37 -9.72 -0.77
C ALA A 39 -7.80 -10.23 0.60
N ALA A 40 -7.98 -11.54 0.75
CA ALA A 40 -8.46 -12.13 2.00
C ALA A 40 -7.39 -12.02 3.11
N ALA A 41 -6.11 -12.11 2.74
CA ALA A 41 -5.00 -11.83 3.66
C ALA A 41 -5.02 -10.36 4.14
N ALA A 42 -5.19 -9.41 3.22
CA ALA A 42 -5.26 -7.98 3.52
C ALA A 42 -6.46 -7.65 4.43
N GLU A 43 -7.66 -8.13 4.10
CA GLU A 43 -8.87 -7.94 4.88
C GLU A 43 -8.77 -8.56 6.27
N ARG A 44 -8.17 -9.76 6.38
CA ARG A 44 -7.94 -10.42 7.67
C ARG A 44 -6.97 -9.62 8.54
N PHE A 45 -5.94 -9.02 7.95
CA PHE A 45 -5.00 -8.17 8.67
C PHE A 45 -5.69 -6.89 9.16
N ALA A 46 -6.43 -6.21 8.30
CA ALA A 46 -7.21 -5.03 8.66
C ALA A 46 -8.21 -5.33 9.79
N SER A 47 -8.96 -6.43 9.66
CA SER A 47 -9.94 -6.87 10.66
C SER A 47 -9.31 -7.16 12.03
N ARG A 48 -8.03 -7.54 12.08
CA ARG A 48 -7.29 -7.72 13.34
C ARG A 48 -6.86 -6.40 13.96
N ARG A 49 -6.50 -5.42 13.14
CA ARG A 49 -6.03 -4.09 13.58
C ARG A 49 -7.16 -3.18 14.07
N VAL A 50 -8.38 -3.32 13.53
CA VAL A 50 -9.57 -2.54 13.92
C VAL A 50 -10.25 -3.09 15.20
N ARG A 51 -9.71 -4.15 15.82
CA ARG A 51 -10.27 -4.70 17.09
C ARG A 51 -9.98 -3.83 18.32
N ASP A 52 -9.09 -2.86 18.16
CA ASP A 52 -8.72 -1.89 19.20
C ASP A 52 -9.59 -0.64 19.04
N GLU A 53 -10.03 -0.02 20.15
CA GLU A 53 -11.01 1.07 20.15
C GLU A 53 -10.54 2.30 19.36
N ASP A 54 -9.22 2.54 19.33
CA ASP A 54 -8.56 3.60 18.58
C ASP A 54 -7.96 3.13 17.24
N GLY A 55 -8.03 1.82 16.96
CA GLY A 55 -7.39 1.18 15.83
C GLY A 55 -8.18 1.35 14.53
N TRP A 56 -7.52 1.81 13.48
CA TRP A 56 -8.08 1.85 12.13
C TRP A 56 -7.14 1.18 11.12
N ALA A 57 -7.74 0.58 10.09
CA ALA A 57 -7.03 0.00 8.95
C ALA A 57 -7.81 0.25 7.67
N ILE A 58 -7.10 0.65 6.61
CA ILE A 58 -7.59 0.91 5.27
C ILE A 58 -6.99 -0.15 4.37
N VAL A 59 -7.83 -0.83 3.59
CA VAL A 59 -7.40 -1.80 2.57
C VAL A 59 -7.57 -1.15 1.19
N ASP A 60 -6.46 -0.91 0.51
CA ASP A 60 -6.41 -0.35 -0.84
C ASP A 60 -6.08 -1.45 -1.85
N ALA A 61 -6.90 -1.58 -2.89
CA ALA A 61 -6.64 -2.49 -3.99
C ALA A 61 -5.82 -1.80 -5.08
N VAL A 62 -4.50 -2.03 -5.08
CA VAL A 62 -3.57 -1.42 -6.02
C VAL A 62 -3.48 -2.24 -7.30
N ARG A 63 -4.15 -1.73 -8.32
CA ARG A 63 -4.03 -2.25 -9.68
C ARG A 63 -2.72 -1.73 -10.27
N PRO A 64 -1.89 -2.58 -10.89
CA PRO A 64 -0.76 -2.08 -11.67
C PRO A 64 -1.35 -1.16 -12.74
N ARG A 65 -0.90 0.10 -12.74
CA ARG A 65 -1.27 1.06 -13.77
C ARG A 65 -0.70 0.53 -15.07
N VAL A 66 -1.51 -0.13 -15.90
CA VAL A 66 -1.13 -0.40 -17.28
C VAL A 66 -0.89 0.98 -17.89
N GLY A 67 0.38 1.30 -18.16
CA GLY A 67 0.74 2.54 -18.81
C GLY A 67 -0.07 2.61 -20.09
N ARG A 68 -0.99 3.57 -20.18
CA ARG A 68 -1.62 3.90 -21.45
C ARG A 68 -0.49 4.13 -22.43
N ALA A 69 -0.55 3.39 -23.54
CA ALA A 69 0.35 3.49 -24.67
C ALA A 69 0.73 4.95 -24.93
N ALA A 70 2.04 5.20 -25.04
CA ALA A 70 2.52 6.38 -25.73
C ALA A 70 1.91 6.37 -27.14
N ALA A 71 1.16 7.42 -27.46
CA ALA A 71 0.67 7.74 -28.79
C ALA A 71 1.35 9.03 -29.24
#